data_AF-A0A0A2XW11-F1
#
_entry.id   AF-A0A0A2XW11-F1
#
_cell.length_a   1.000
_cell.length_b   1.000
_cell.length_c   1.000
_cell.angle_alpha   90.00
_cell.angle_beta   90.00
_cell.angle_gamma   90.00
#
_symmetry.space_group_name_H-M   'P 1'
#
loop_
_entity.id
_entity.type
_entity.pdbx_description
1 polymer ?
#
loop_
_entity_poly.entity_id
_entity_poly.type
_entity_poly.pdbx_seq_one_letter_code
_entity_poly.pdbx_strand_id
1 'polypeptide(L)'
;MLNNAYRKRLIALVHIGKTQLKMDEATYRLFLQNTVNKNSCNEMDQTDLHNVLQTMAKMGAKVQLPFWQNRPSPKADKKLYLAKITALLAKHHLPPQYADGIAKRAFNIDQVQWLTVWQLKKVIQMLSVYDRKNKL
;
A
#
# COMPACT_ATOMS: atom_id res chain seq x y z
N MET A 1 -11.44 7.41 8.61
CA MET A 1 -10.96 8.49 7.72
C MET A 1 -9.86 7.93 6.83
N LEU A 2 -10.12 7.83 5.52
CA LEU A 2 -9.15 7.34 4.54
C LEU A 2 -7.88 8.19 4.59
N ASN A 3 -6.72 7.54 4.64
CA ASN A 3 -5.43 8.18 4.84
C ASN A 3 -5.05 9.03 3.60
N ASN A 4 -5.50 10.29 3.58
CA ASN A 4 -5.32 11.25 2.48
C ASN A 4 -3.84 11.44 2.12
N ALA A 5 -2.95 11.43 3.12
CA ALA A 5 -1.51 11.52 2.93
C ALA A 5 -0.92 10.34 2.13
N TYR A 6 -1.42 9.12 2.34
CA TYR A 6 -0.99 7.95 1.59
C TYR A 6 -1.38 8.05 0.11
N ARG A 7 -2.64 8.42 -0.17
CA ARG A 7 -3.12 8.63 -1.54
C ARG A 7 -2.31 9.71 -2.26
N LYS A 8 -2.02 10.84 -1.61
CA LYS A 8 -1.18 11.91 -2.17
C LYS A 8 0.21 11.41 -2.56
N ARG A 9 0.83 10.53 -1.78
CA ARG A 9 2.12 9.91 -2.12
C ARG A 9 2.03 9.01 -3.35
N LEU A 10 0.96 8.22 -3.48
CA LEU A 10 0.75 7.40 -4.68
C LEU A 10 0.64 8.28 -5.93
N ILE A 11 -0.15 9.36 -5.87
CA ILE A 11 -0.27 10.32 -6.98
C ILE A 11 1.09 10.94 -7.34
N ALA A 12 1.88 11.33 -6.34
CA ALA A 12 3.22 11.87 -6.58
C ALA A 12 4.12 10.85 -7.31
N LEU A 13 4.04 9.56 -6.96
CA LEU A 13 4.76 8.52 -7.68
C LEU A 13 4.27 8.32 -9.11
N VAL A 14 2.96 8.43 -9.37
CA VAL A 14 2.43 8.35 -10.73
C VAL A 14 3.04 9.47 -11.58
N HIS A 15 3.12 10.69 -11.06
CA HIS A 15 3.78 11.79 -11.76
C HIS A 15 5.28 11.56 -11.97
N ILE A 16 5.99 11.00 -11.00
CA ILE A 16 7.39 10.59 -11.17
C ILE A 16 7.51 9.53 -12.28
N GLY A 17 6.59 8.56 -12.33
CA GLY A 17 6.54 7.52 -13.36
C GLY A 17 6.30 8.10 -14.75
N LYS A 18 5.36 9.04 -14.88
CA LYS A 18 5.12 9.81 -16.11
C LYS A 18 6.43 10.43 -16.63
N THR A 19 7.19 11.09 -15.75
CA THR A 19 8.48 11.70 -16.09
C THR A 19 9.53 10.66 -16.49
N GLN A 20 9.66 9.56 -15.75
CA GLN A 20 10.64 8.50 -16.04
C GLN A 20 10.37 7.80 -17.37
N LEU A 21 9.09 7.61 -17.72
CA LEU A 21 8.65 7.00 -18.98
C LEU A 21 8.57 8.01 -20.13
N LYS A 22 8.89 9.29 -19.89
CA LYS A 22 8.87 10.38 -20.87
C LYS A 22 7.53 10.53 -21.61
N MET A 23 6.42 10.33 -20.89
CA MET A 23 5.08 10.47 -21.46
C MET A 23 4.68 11.95 -21.55
N ASP A 24 4.25 12.39 -22.73
CA ASP A 24 3.53 13.65 -22.89
C ASP A 24 2.12 13.58 -22.26
N GLU A 25 1.40 14.70 -22.25
CA GLU A 25 0.08 14.78 -21.64
C GLU A 25 -0.99 13.92 -22.33
N ALA A 26 -0.98 13.84 -23.66
CA ALA A 26 -1.95 13.03 -24.41
C ALA A 26 -1.68 11.54 -24.22
N THR A 27 -0.42 11.13 -24.32
CA THR A 27 0.04 9.76 -24.05
C THR A 27 -0.28 9.35 -22.61
N TYR A 28 -0.05 10.24 -21.65
CA TYR A 28 -0.35 9.99 -20.24
C TYR A 28 -1.85 9.78 -20.00
N ARG A 29 -2.72 10.64 -20.55
CA ARG A 29 -4.18 10.48 -20.41
C ARG A 29 -4.69 9.20 -21.05
N LEU A 30 -4.21 8.86 -22.24
CA LEU A 30 -4.55 7.61 -22.92
C LEU A 30 -4.10 6.39 -22.09
N PHE A 31 -2.90 6.45 -21.53
CA PHE A 31 -2.38 5.41 -20.63
C PHE A 31 -3.27 5.22 -19.39
N LEU A 32 -3.68 6.30 -18.72
CA LEU A 32 -4.58 6.21 -17.57
C LEU A 32 -5.94 5.64 -17.96
N GLN A 33 -6.49 6.07 -19.11
CA GLN A 33 -7.76 5.57 -19.62
C GLN A 33 -7.69 4.07 -19.94
N ASN A 34 -6.60 3.61 -20.56
CA ASN A 34 -6.41 2.18 -20.84
C ASN A 34 -6.19 1.34 -19.58
N THR A 35 -5.60 1.91 -18.53
CA THR A 35 -5.25 1.16 -17.32
C THR A 35 -6.41 1.07 -16.32
N VAL A 36 -7.15 2.16 -16.12
CA VAL A 36 -8.19 2.28 -15.08
C VAL A 36 -9.47 2.97 -15.56
N ASN A 37 -9.61 3.22 -16.86
CA ASN A 37 -10.76 3.91 -17.47
C ASN A 37 -11.06 5.30 -16.88
N LYS A 38 -10.00 6.00 -16.45
CA LYS A 38 -10.06 7.36 -15.89
C LYS A 38 -8.98 8.23 -16.52
N ASN A 39 -9.24 9.52 -16.67
CA ASN A 39 -8.31 10.45 -17.31
C ASN A 39 -7.50 11.28 -16.30
N SER A 40 -7.81 11.19 -15.00
CA SER A 40 -7.21 12.01 -13.95
C SER A 40 -6.97 11.23 -12.67
N CYS A 41 -5.81 11.44 -12.05
CA CYS A 41 -5.51 10.89 -10.73
C CYS A 41 -6.46 11.39 -9.63
N ASN A 42 -7.14 12.53 -9.83
CA ASN A 42 -8.09 13.05 -8.85
C ASN A 42 -9.33 12.17 -8.72
N GLU A 43 -9.72 11.46 -9.77
CA GLU A 43 -10.87 10.55 -9.81
C GLU A 43 -10.52 9.13 -9.35
N MET A 44 -9.23 8.85 -9.16
CA MET A 44 -8.72 7.53 -8.80
C MET A 44 -8.80 7.28 -7.30
N ASP A 45 -9.21 6.06 -6.94
CA ASP A 45 -9.06 5.55 -5.59
C ASP A 45 -7.65 4.96 -5.37
N GLN A 46 -7.41 4.35 -4.21
CA GLN A 46 -6.10 3.77 -3.91
C GLN A 46 -5.80 2.54 -4.78
N THR A 47 -6.82 1.75 -5.10
CA THR A 47 -6.70 0.55 -5.94
C THR A 47 -6.31 0.93 -7.36
N ASP A 48 -6.98 1.93 -7.93
CA ASP A 48 -6.66 2.48 -9.25
C ASP A 48 -5.21 2.97 -9.31
N LEU A 49 -4.79 3.78 -8.32
CA LEU A 49 -3.43 4.30 -8.26
C LEU A 49 -2.39 3.18 -8.14
N HIS A 50 -2.69 2.12 -7.39
CA HIS A 50 -1.82 0.95 -7.30
C HIS A 50 -1.71 0.22 -8.64
N ASN A 51 -2.81 0.03 -9.37
CA ASN A 51 -2.81 -0.59 -10.69
C ASN A 51 -1.98 0.24 -11.68
N VAL A 52 -2.17 1.55 -11.69
CA VAL A 52 -1.37 2.48 -12.52
C VAL A 52 0.12 2.35 -12.22
N LEU A 53 0.51 2.42 -10.95
CA LEU A 53 1.91 2.29 -10.54
C LEU A 53 2.50 0.92 -10.90
N GLN A 54 1.72 -0.15 -10.77
CA GLN A 54 2.15 -1.49 -11.15
C GLN A 54 2.40 -1.59 -12.66
N THR A 55 1.51 -1.02 -13.48
CA THR A 55 1.68 -0.98 -14.94
C THR A 55 2.88 -0.14 -15.33
N MET A 56 3.06 1.04 -14.72
CA MET A 56 4.26 1.87 -14.93
C MET A 56 5.55 1.11 -14.55
N ALA A 57 5.54 0.36 -13.46
CA ALA A 57 6.68 -0.46 -13.05
C ALA A 57 7.01 -1.57 -14.07
N LYS A 58 5.99 -2.22 -14.65
CA LYS A 58 6.16 -3.20 -15.74
C LYS A 58 6.77 -2.55 -16.99
N MET A 59 6.49 -1.27 -17.24
CA MET A 59 7.08 -0.49 -18.33
C MET A 59 8.51 0.02 -18.02
N GLY A 60 9.07 -0.32 -16.85
CA GLY A 60 10.44 0.02 -16.47
C GLY A 60 10.58 1.22 -15.53
N ALA A 61 9.48 1.84 -15.08
CA ALA A 61 9.54 2.93 -14.11
C ALA A 61 9.89 2.42 -12.70
N LYS A 62 10.79 3.13 -12.02
CA LYS A 62 11.19 2.85 -10.63
C LYS A 62 10.26 3.55 -9.64
N VAL A 63 8.98 3.20 -9.67
CA VAL A 63 7.89 3.88 -8.92
C VAL A 63 7.25 3.02 -7.84
N GLN A 64 8.08 2.41 -6.98
CA GLN A 64 7.61 1.59 -5.86
C GLN A 64 7.81 2.31 -4.53
N LEU A 65 6.80 2.30 -3.65
CA LEU A 65 7.00 2.66 -2.25
C LEU A 65 7.61 1.45 -1.53
N PRO A 66 8.69 1.63 -0.74
CA PRO A 66 9.02 0.65 0.27
C PRO A 66 7.80 0.45 1.17
N PHE A 67 7.36 -0.79 1.35
CA PHE A 67 6.18 -1.07 2.16
C PHE A 67 6.38 -0.54 3.58
N TRP A 68 7.49 -0.91 4.24
CA TRP A 68 7.85 -0.38 5.55
C TRP A 68 8.82 0.80 5.42
N GLN A 69 8.31 2.01 5.14
CA GLN A 69 9.16 3.22 5.10
C GLN A 69 9.64 3.64 6.49
N ASN A 70 10.93 4.02 6.61
CA ASN A 70 11.55 4.60 7.81
C ASN A 70 11.36 3.75 9.08
N ARG A 71 11.45 2.42 8.93
CA ARG A 71 11.25 1.47 10.01
C ARG A 71 12.50 0.62 10.21
N PRO A 72 12.98 0.43 11.46
CA PRO A 72 14.08 -0.50 11.74
C PRO A 72 13.74 -1.91 11.26
N SER A 73 14.77 -2.63 10.82
CA SER A 73 14.61 -4.03 10.42
C SER A 73 14.09 -4.85 11.61
N PRO A 74 13.05 -5.67 11.42
CA PRO A 74 12.51 -6.46 12.51
C PRO A 74 13.50 -7.52 12.98
N LYS A 75 13.50 -7.79 14.29
CA LYS A 75 14.20 -8.93 14.88
C LYS A 75 13.73 -10.24 14.22
N ALA A 76 14.60 -11.24 14.17
CA ALA A 76 14.39 -12.50 13.44
C ALA A 76 13.10 -13.23 13.87
N ASP A 77 12.79 -13.21 15.17
CA ASP A 77 11.60 -13.79 15.79
C ASP A 77 10.29 -13.14 15.33
N LYS A 78 10.32 -11.86 14.94
CA LYS A 78 9.15 -11.09 14.46
C LYS A 78 9.01 -11.11 12.95
N LYS A 79 10.08 -11.43 12.21
CA LYS A 79 10.15 -11.31 10.74
C LYS A 79 9.04 -12.07 10.02
N LEU A 80 8.78 -13.33 10.41
CA LEU A 80 7.73 -14.16 9.80
C LEU A 80 6.34 -13.54 9.96
N TYR A 81 6.03 -13.01 11.14
CA TYR A 81 4.72 -12.43 11.43
C TYR A 81 4.50 -11.12 10.68
N LEU A 82 5.52 -10.25 10.65
CA LEU A 82 5.45 -9.00 9.89
C LEU A 82 5.37 -9.26 8.38
N ALA A 83 6.04 -10.30 7.86
CA ALA A 83 5.89 -10.73 6.48
C ALA A 83 4.44 -11.16 6.17
N LYS A 84 3.81 -11.95 7.06
CA LYS A 84 2.41 -12.36 6.90
C LYS A 84 1.45 -11.18 6.98
N ILE A 85 1.66 -10.23 7.90
CA ILE A 85 0.90 -8.98 7.97
C ILE A 85 1.06 -8.19 6.66
N THR A 86 2.29 -8.06 6.16
CA THR A 86 2.60 -7.39 4.89
C THR A 86 1.81 -8.00 3.74
N ALA A 87 1.82 -9.33 3.61
CA ALA A 87 1.10 -10.03 2.55
C ALA A 87 -0.42 -9.80 2.63
N LEU A 88 -1.01 -9.87 3.83
CA LEU A 88 -2.44 -9.61 4.03
C LEU A 88 -2.81 -8.17 3.68
N LEU A 89 -2.00 -7.20 4.08
CA LEU A 89 -2.25 -5.80 3.74
C LEU A 89 -2.11 -5.56 2.23
N ALA A 90 -1.06 -6.09 1.61
CA ALA A 90 -0.82 -5.94 0.17
C ALA A 90 -1.95 -6.54 -0.67
N LYS A 91 -2.50 -7.69 -0.26
CA LYS A 91 -3.65 -8.33 -0.92
C LYS A 91 -4.87 -7.41 -1.00
N HIS A 92 -5.08 -6.56 0.02
CA HIS A 92 -6.20 -5.63 0.10
C HIS A 92 -5.82 -4.19 -0.28
N HIS A 93 -4.63 -3.99 -0.89
CA HIS A 93 -4.10 -2.66 -1.20
C HIS A 93 -4.06 -1.71 0.01
N LEU A 94 -3.94 -2.26 1.22
CA LEU A 94 -3.94 -1.50 2.45
C LEU A 94 -2.53 -1.02 2.79
N PRO A 95 -2.39 0.24 3.24
CA PRO A 95 -1.11 0.76 3.67
C PRO A 95 -0.67 0.14 5.01
N PRO A 96 0.64 0.12 5.30
CA PRO A 96 1.19 -0.37 6.58
C PRO A 96 0.62 0.35 7.81
N GLN A 97 0.24 1.62 7.67
CA GLN A 97 -0.41 2.42 8.71
C GLN A 97 -1.77 1.83 9.13
N TYR A 98 -2.41 1.03 8.29
CA TYR A 98 -3.62 0.32 8.68
C TYR A 98 -3.34 -0.67 9.82
N ALA A 99 -2.23 -1.40 9.75
CA ALA A 99 -1.81 -2.29 10.83
C ALA A 99 -1.34 -1.52 12.07
N ASP A 100 -0.72 -0.34 11.92
CA ASP A 100 -0.43 0.55 13.05
C ASP A 100 -1.72 1.02 13.75
N GLY A 101 -2.76 1.35 12.98
CA GLY A 101 -4.07 1.68 13.52
C GLY A 101 -4.74 0.52 14.27
N ILE A 102 -4.47 -0.73 13.89
CA ILE A 102 -4.88 -1.91 14.66
C ILE A 102 -4.05 -1.99 15.95
N ALA A 103 -2.73 -1.84 15.87
CA ALA A 103 -1.84 -1.88 17.02
C ALA A 103 -2.23 -0.83 18.07
N LYS A 104 -2.56 0.39 17.63
CA LYS A 104 -2.99 1.48 18.50
C LYS A 104 -4.31 1.16 19.20
N ARG A 105 -5.31 0.67 18.47
CA ARG A 105 -6.64 0.36 19.03
C ARG A 105 -6.64 -0.86 19.95
N ALA A 106 -5.89 -1.90 19.60
CA ALA A 106 -5.91 -3.18 20.33
C ALA A 106 -4.93 -3.19 21.52
N PHE A 107 -3.82 -2.46 21.43
CA PHE A 107 -2.71 -2.57 22.40
C PHE A 107 -2.16 -1.22 22.86
N ASN A 108 -2.72 -0.10 22.41
CA ASN A 108 -2.21 1.25 22.66
C ASN A 108 -0.74 1.47 22.23
N ILE A 109 -0.28 0.72 21.22
CA ILE A 109 1.08 0.82 20.68
C ILE A 109 1.02 1.43 19.28
N ASP A 110 1.78 2.50 19.04
CA ASP A 110 1.68 3.29 17.80
C ASP A 110 2.16 2.56 16.54
N GLN A 111 3.10 1.61 16.66
CA GLN A 111 3.66 0.92 15.51
C GLN A 111 3.56 -0.60 15.64
N VAL A 112 3.04 -1.26 14.61
CA VAL A 112 2.84 -2.73 14.60
C VAL A 112 4.15 -3.50 14.81
N GLN A 113 5.29 -2.97 14.40
CA GLN A 113 6.60 -3.62 14.56
C GLN A 113 7.08 -3.69 16.03
N TRP A 114 6.58 -2.81 16.89
CA TRP A 114 6.94 -2.79 18.31
C TRP A 114 6.20 -3.86 19.10
N LEU A 115 5.13 -4.42 18.53
CA LEU A 115 4.36 -5.48 19.14
C LEU A 115 5.21 -6.72 19.44
N THR A 116 4.87 -7.40 20.53
CA THR A 116 5.38 -8.73 20.88
C THR A 116 4.86 -9.78 19.89
N VAL A 117 5.46 -10.96 19.86
CA VAL A 117 5.05 -12.06 18.97
C VAL A 117 3.58 -12.45 19.16
N TRP A 118 3.09 -12.52 20.41
CA TRP A 118 1.69 -12.83 20.68
C TRP A 118 0.74 -11.73 20.16
N GLN A 119 1.10 -10.46 20.35
CA GLN A 119 0.33 -9.32 19.80
C GLN A 119 0.32 -9.35 18.26
N LEU A 120 1.44 -9.67 17.62
CA LEU A 120 1.52 -9.83 16.15
C LEU A 120 0.60 -10.95 15.66
N LYS A 121 0.55 -12.10 16.35
CA LYS A 121 -0.41 -13.18 16.05
C LYS A 121 -1.85 -12.70 16.14
N LYS A 122 -2.19 -11.86 17.12
CA LYS A 122 -3.53 -11.25 17.24
C LYS A 122 -3.85 -10.29 16.09
N VAL A 123 -2.89 -9.45 15.66
CA VAL A 123 -3.09 -8.61 14.46
C VAL A 123 -3.33 -9.46 13.21
N ILE A 124 -2.58 -10.55 13.03
CA ILE A 124 -2.80 -11.49 11.92
C ILE A 124 -4.21 -12.10 11.97
N GLN A 125 -4.69 -12.50 13.16
CA GLN A 125 -6.05 -13.02 13.33
C GLN A 125 -7.11 -11.99 12.91
N MET A 126 -6.97 -10.73 13.37
CA MET A 126 -7.88 -9.64 12.99
C MET A 126 -7.87 -9.38 11.48
N LEU A 127 -6.69 -9.32 10.86
CA LEU A 127 -6.55 -9.15 9.41
C LEU A 127 -7.09 -10.37 8.63
N SER A 128 -7.00 -11.57 9.18
CA SER A 128 -7.54 -12.79 8.56
C SER A 128 -9.08 -12.82 8.65
N VAL A 129 -9.68 -12.26 9.70
CA VAL A 129 -11.13 -12.04 9.75
C VAL A 129 -11.54 -11.01 8.70
N TYR A 130 -10.80 -9.90 8.59
CA TYR A 130 -11.03 -8.91 7.55
C TYR A 130 -10.91 -9.52 6.14
N ASP A 131 -9.89 -10.32 5.88
CA ASP A 131 -9.70 -11.02 4.60
C ASP A 131 -10.89 -11.91 4.25
N ARG A 132 -11.39 -12.69 5.21
CA ARG A 132 -12.57 -13.54 5.00
C ARG A 132 -13.84 -12.74 4.72
N LYS A 133 -14.03 -11.58 5.37
CA LYS A 133 -15.20 -10.72 5.16
C LYS A 133 -15.18 -9.98 3.82
N ASN A 134 -13.99 -9.71 3.28
CA ASN A 134 -13.80 -9.00 2.01
C ASN A 134 -13.41 -9.95 0.85
N LYS A 135 -13.54 -11.27 1.04
CA LYS A 135 -13.59 -12.21 -0.08
C LYS A 135 -14.96 -12.05 -0.73
N LEU A 136 -15.03 -11.16 -1.72
CA LEU A 136 -16.01 -11.25 -2.81
C LEU A 136 -15.48 -12.26 -3.83
#